data_AF-E9PE22-F1
#
_entry.id   AF-E9PE22-F1
#
_cell.length_a   1.000
_cell.length_b   1.000
_cell.length_c   1.000
_cell.angle_alpha   90.00
_cell.angle_beta   90.00
_cell.angle_gamma   90.00
#
_symmetry.space_group_name_H-M   'P 1'
#
loop_
_entity.id
_entity.type
_entity.pdbx_description
1 polymer ?
#
loop_
_entity_poly.entity_id
_entity_poly.type
_entity_poly.pdbx_seq_one_letter_code
_entity_poly.pdbx_strand_id
1 'polypeptide(L)'
;MELTLQKYGSYEKFEQATGGSLLSKTRIWSHVRKYMMKEGCLGEIVVHLTEDLLSRASMTVVNGCPTLTINVSTAREHWLEGMLRHEIGTHYFRGINNLQQPWNSWTGRKKHELKPNNPTEEGLASIHSVLFRKDPFLWRAALLYYTVYQASQMSFCELFKDIGRFVKDPNTRWDYCVRAKRGWTDTSQPGCFSKDQVYLDGILQILRYRDTIDFHLLTALGKVSYEDVDRLKGLAVTENMRVPHFLQDHGRYMEHLEKIMEVNELTDRELKDLI
;
A
#
# COMPACT_ATOMS: atom_id res chain seq x y z
N MET A 1 5.04 0.06 15.89
CA MET A 1 4.00 -0.80 16.50
C MET A 1 3.70 -0.38 17.93
N GLU A 2 4.72 -0.21 18.78
CA GLU A 2 4.56 0.18 20.18
C GLU A 2 3.73 1.45 20.39
N LEU A 3 3.96 2.51 19.61
CA LEU A 3 3.16 3.76 19.66
C LEU A 3 1.65 3.52 19.50
N THR A 4 1.26 2.62 18.59
CA THR A 4 -0.15 2.23 18.41
C THR A 4 -0.68 1.49 19.64
N LEU A 5 0.11 0.58 20.22
CA LEU A 5 -0.29 -0.15 21.43
C LEU A 5 -0.36 0.79 22.64
N GLN A 6 0.54 1.75 22.78
CA GLN A 6 0.51 2.75 23.84
C GLN A 6 -0.76 3.61 23.76
N LYS A 7 -1.18 4.00 22.55
CA LYS A 7 -2.36 4.85 22.36
C LYS A 7 -3.69 4.10 22.46
N TYR A 8 -3.79 2.88 21.93
CA TYR A 8 -5.07 2.16 21.84
C TYR A 8 -5.14 0.92 22.74
N GLY A 9 -4.04 0.47 23.33
CA GLY A 9 -3.95 -0.70 24.21
C GLY A 9 -3.91 -2.05 23.48
N SER A 10 -4.55 -2.18 22.32
CA SER A 10 -4.46 -3.39 21.48
C SER A 10 -4.70 -3.08 19.99
N TYR A 11 -4.34 -4.01 19.12
CA TYR A 11 -4.66 -3.93 17.69
C TYR A 11 -6.17 -3.80 17.44
N GLU A 12 -6.99 -4.59 18.13
CA GLU A 12 -8.44 -4.63 17.92
C GLU A 12 -9.08 -3.29 18.29
N LYS A 13 -8.62 -2.68 19.39
CA LYS A 13 -9.06 -1.33 19.78
C LYS A 13 -8.62 -0.28 18.76
N PHE A 14 -7.39 -0.37 18.24
CA PHE A 14 -6.92 0.51 17.16
C PHE A 14 -7.76 0.35 15.89
N GLU A 15 -8.02 -0.88 15.47
CA GLU A 15 -8.82 -1.20 14.29
C GLU A 15 -10.26 -0.71 14.45
N GLN A 16 -10.89 -0.94 15.59
CA GLN A 16 -12.24 -0.45 15.87
C GLN A 16 -12.28 1.08 15.87
N ALA A 17 -11.36 1.73 16.58
CA ALA A 17 -11.35 3.18 16.74
C ALA A 17 -11.04 3.94 15.44
N THR A 18 -10.16 3.40 14.60
CA THR A 18 -9.69 4.09 13.38
C THR A 18 -10.32 3.57 12.10
N GLY A 19 -10.81 2.33 12.10
CA GLY A 19 -11.47 1.69 10.95
C GLY A 19 -12.98 1.86 10.97
N GLY A 20 -13.59 1.97 12.15
CA GLY A 20 -15.05 1.97 12.28
C GLY A 20 -15.67 0.60 11.99
N SER A 21 -16.98 0.58 11.76
CA SER A 21 -17.73 -0.65 11.52
C SER A 21 -17.44 -1.25 10.14
N LEU A 22 -17.63 -2.56 10.03
CA LEU A 22 -17.64 -3.26 8.75
C LEU A 22 -18.80 -2.74 7.89
N LEU A 23 -18.54 -2.60 6.60
CA LEU A 23 -19.50 -2.11 5.63
C LEU A 23 -20.29 -3.26 5.00
N SER A 24 -21.57 -3.04 4.75
CA SER A 24 -22.35 -3.93 3.89
C SER A 24 -21.91 -3.81 2.43
N LYS A 25 -22.14 -4.84 1.62
CA LYS A 25 -21.84 -4.84 0.18
C LYS A 25 -22.40 -3.60 -0.52
N THR A 26 -23.63 -3.20 -0.21
CA THR A 26 -24.27 -1.99 -0.77
C THR A 26 -23.52 -0.71 -0.42
N ARG A 27 -23.06 -0.57 0.84
CA ARG A 27 -22.25 0.60 1.24
C ARG A 27 -20.91 0.60 0.52
N ILE A 28 -20.23 -0.55 0.42
CA ILE A 28 -18.96 -0.67 -0.32
C ILE A 28 -19.16 -0.19 -1.76
N TRP A 29 -20.16 -0.70 -2.46
CA TRP A 29 -20.49 -0.27 -3.83
C TRP A 29 -20.73 1.24 -3.96
N SER A 30 -21.50 1.82 -3.04
CA SER A 30 -21.75 3.26 -3.03
C SER A 30 -20.47 4.09 -2.88
N HIS A 31 -19.60 3.70 -1.95
CA HIS A 31 -18.30 4.38 -1.74
C HIS A 31 -17.37 4.22 -2.95
N VAL A 32 -17.26 3.03 -3.52
CA VAL A 32 -16.42 2.77 -4.70
C VAL A 32 -16.91 3.59 -5.89
N ARG A 33 -18.22 3.59 -6.16
CA ARG A 33 -18.82 4.39 -7.24
C ARG A 33 -18.54 5.89 -7.03
N LYS A 34 -18.73 6.41 -5.83
CA LYS A 34 -18.46 7.82 -5.50
C LYS A 34 -16.99 8.17 -5.72
N TYR A 35 -16.07 7.29 -5.30
CA TYR A 35 -14.64 7.48 -5.50
C TYR A 35 -14.27 7.49 -6.99
N MET A 36 -14.76 6.52 -7.77
CA MET A 36 -14.51 6.47 -9.22
C MET A 36 -15.10 7.67 -9.96
N MET A 37 -16.28 8.16 -9.56
CA MET A 37 -16.85 9.40 -10.10
C MET A 37 -15.95 10.61 -9.81
N LYS A 38 -15.47 10.74 -8.57
CA LYS A 38 -14.56 11.82 -8.17
C LYS A 38 -13.25 11.80 -8.95
N GLU A 39 -12.70 10.62 -9.18
CA GLU A 39 -11.45 10.42 -9.93
C GLU A 39 -11.66 10.38 -11.46
N GLY A 40 -12.90 10.52 -11.93
CA GLY A 40 -13.24 10.51 -13.35
C GLY A 40 -12.95 9.18 -14.06
N CYS A 41 -13.02 8.05 -13.34
CA CYS A 41 -12.75 6.70 -13.86
C CYS A 41 -13.94 5.73 -13.76
N LEU A 42 -15.15 6.26 -13.62
CA LEU A 42 -16.36 5.46 -13.55
C LEU A 42 -16.55 4.65 -14.84
N GLY A 43 -16.68 3.32 -14.71
CA GLY A 43 -16.87 2.40 -15.82
C GLY A 43 -15.57 1.83 -16.41
N GLU A 44 -14.40 2.31 -15.97
CA GLU A 44 -13.11 1.82 -16.46
C GLU A 44 -12.58 0.60 -15.68
N ILE A 45 -13.12 0.35 -14.48
CA ILE A 45 -12.65 -0.68 -13.55
C ILE A 45 -13.83 -1.58 -13.17
N VAL A 46 -13.65 -2.88 -13.36
CA VAL A 46 -14.57 -3.92 -12.88
C VAL A 46 -14.36 -4.10 -11.38
N VAL A 47 -15.43 -4.13 -10.59
CA VAL A 47 -15.35 -4.30 -9.14
C VAL A 47 -15.93 -5.65 -8.74
N HIS A 48 -15.15 -6.43 -8.01
CA HIS A 48 -15.54 -7.74 -7.49
C HIS A 48 -15.48 -7.72 -5.96
N LEU A 49 -16.57 -8.15 -5.31
CA LEU A 49 -16.63 -8.24 -3.84
C LEU A 49 -16.57 -9.71 -3.43
N THR A 50 -15.61 -10.06 -2.58
CA THR A 50 -15.39 -11.44 -2.12
C THR A 50 -15.09 -11.47 -0.62
N GLU A 51 -15.23 -12.64 0.00
CA GLU A 51 -14.70 -12.93 1.33
C GLU A 51 -13.39 -13.74 1.24
N ASP A 52 -13.15 -14.36 0.07
CA ASP A 52 -11.99 -15.19 -0.22
C ASP A 52 -10.87 -14.36 -0.86
N LEU A 53 -10.26 -13.49 -0.04
CA LEU A 53 -9.07 -12.73 -0.43
C LEU A 53 -8.21 -12.45 0.79
N LEU A 54 -6.95 -12.92 0.77
CA LEU A 54 -6.02 -12.75 1.88
C LEU A 54 -5.55 -11.29 2.09
N SER A 55 -5.64 -10.45 1.05
CA SER A 55 -5.45 -8.99 1.16
C SER A 55 -6.79 -8.29 1.37
N ARG A 56 -6.74 -7.01 1.78
CA ARG A 56 -7.95 -6.19 1.91
C ARG A 56 -8.58 -5.88 0.56
N ALA A 57 -7.74 -5.69 -0.44
CA ALA A 57 -8.12 -5.56 -1.83
C ALA A 57 -6.96 -5.95 -2.75
N SER A 58 -7.22 -5.99 -4.05
CA SER A 58 -6.20 -6.13 -5.08
C SER A 58 -6.68 -5.51 -6.40
N MET A 59 -5.81 -4.74 -7.04
CA MET A 59 -5.95 -4.28 -8.43
C MET A 59 -5.18 -5.20 -9.37
N THR A 60 -5.87 -5.87 -10.28
CA THR A 60 -5.27 -6.73 -11.33
C THR A 60 -5.87 -6.43 -12.70
N VAL A 61 -5.33 -7.07 -13.75
CA VAL A 61 -5.92 -7.04 -15.09
C VAL A 61 -6.43 -8.43 -15.41
N VAL A 62 -7.74 -8.57 -15.61
CA VAL A 62 -8.40 -9.84 -15.95
C VAL A 62 -9.03 -9.68 -17.33
N ASN A 63 -8.63 -10.51 -18.29
CA ASN A 63 -9.10 -10.45 -19.68
C ASN A 63 -9.00 -9.04 -20.30
N GLY A 64 -7.88 -8.35 -20.04
CA GLY A 64 -7.65 -6.97 -20.51
C GLY A 64 -8.40 -5.88 -19.74
N CYS A 65 -9.23 -6.25 -18.75
CA CYS A 65 -10.01 -5.30 -17.96
C CYS A 65 -9.37 -5.06 -16.58
N PRO A 66 -9.10 -3.82 -16.19
CA PRO A 66 -8.74 -3.47 -14.82
C PRO A 66 -9.81 -3.96 -13.84
N THR A 67 -9.42 -4.77 -12.86
CA THR A 67 -10.33 -5.41 -11.92
C THR A 67 -9.88 -5.13 -10.49
N LEU A 68 -10.75 -4.47 -9.73
CA LEU A 68 -10.62 -4.23 -8.29
C LEU A 68 -11.38 -5.32 -7.54
N THR A 69 -10.67 -6.21 -6.86
CA THR A 69 -11.27 -7.17 -5.93
C THR A 69 -11.16 -6.64 -4.50
N ILE A 70 -12.27 -6.64 -3.75
CA ILE A 70 -12.33 -6.14 -2.36
C ILE A 70 -12.76 -7.27 -1.43
N ASN A 71 -12.02 -7.46 -0.33
CA ASN A 71 -12.42 -8.35 0.75
C ASN A 71 -13.46 -7.65 1.65
N VAL A 72 -14.72 -8.09 1.57
CA VAL A 72 -15.83 -7.52 2.33
C VAL A 72 -15.68 -7.71 3.84
N SER A 73 -14.99 -8.77 4.28
CA SER A 73 -14.73 -9.07 5.69
C SER A 73 -13.75 -8.10 6.35
N THR A 74 -13.06 -7.28 5.56
CA THR A 74 -12.08 -6.28 6.06
C THR A 74 -12.42 -4.85 5.65
N ALA A 75 -13.50 -4.66 4.89
CA ALA A 75 -13.92 -3.36 4.38
C ALA A 75 -14.60 -2.54 5.48
N ARG A 76 -13.84 -1.64 6.11
CA ARG A 76 -14.32 -0.78 7.21
C ARG A 76 -14.55 0.65 6.77
N GLU A 77 -15.53 1.29 7.38
CA GLU A 77 -16.05 2.62 7.04
C GLU A 77 -14.97 3.69 6.83
N HIS A 78 -14.07 3.85 7.79
CA HIS A 78 -13.05 4.90 7.77
C HIS A 78 -11.76 4.49 7.03
N TRP A 79 -11.65 3.21 6.64
CA TRP A 79 -10.47 2.69 5.92
C TRP A 79 -10.71 2.47 4.44
N LEU A 80 -11.97 2.33 4.00
CA LEU A 80 -12.29 2.00 2.61
C LEU A 80 -11.72 3.03 1.62
N GLU A 81 -11.85 4.33 1.89
CA GLU A 81 -11.31 5.36 1.00
C GLU A 81 -9.78 5.38 0.96
N GLY A 82 -9.10 5.01 2.05
CA GLY A 82 -7.67 4.74 2.02
C GLY A 82 -7.31 3.56 1.12
N MET A 83 -8.04 2.45 1.21
CA MET A 83 -7.87 1.32 0.31
C MET A 83 -8.10 1.72 -1.15
N LEU A 84 -9.09 2.54 -1.46
CA LEU A 84 -9.34 3.00 -2.83
C LEU A 84 -8.21 3.90 -3.36
N ARG A 85 -7.57 4.70 -2.50
CA ARG A 85 -6.35 5.44 -2.88
C ARG A 85 -5.15 4.51 -3.12
N HIS A 86 -5.05 3.42 -2.37
CA HIS A 86 -4.05 2.38 -2.62
C HIS A 86 -4.27 1.73 -4.00
N GLU A 87 -5.45 1.15 -4.23
CA GLU A 87 -5.70 0.34 -5.42
C GLU A 87 -5.96 1.19 -6.68
N ILE A 88 -6.84 2.19 -6.59
CA ILE A 88 -7.21 3.03 -7.74
C ILE A 88 -6.26 4.22 -7.82
N GLY A 89 -6.13 4.96 -6.72
CA GLY A 89 -5.30 6.16 -6.61
C GLY A 89 -3.82 5.93 -6.97
N THR A 90 -3.31 4.71 -6.74
CA THR A 90 -1.90 4.40 -6.98
C THR A 90 -1.77 3.38 -8.10
N HIS A 91 -2.21 2.14 -7.87
CA HIS A 91 -1.88 1.06 -8.78
C HIS A 91 -2.50 1.22 -10.16
N TYR A 92 -3.78 1.58 -10.20
CA TYR A 92 -4.51 1.79 -11.45
C TYR A 92 -4.00 3.04 -12.19
N PHE A 93 -3.97 4.21 -11.55
CA PHE A 93 -3.53 5.44 -12.21
C PHE A 93 -2.09 5.39 -12.72
N ARG A 94 -1.16 4.86 -11.92
CA ARG A 94 0.22 4.64 -12.38
C ARG A 94 0.29 3.56 -13.47
N GLY A 95 -0.62 2.59 -13.45
CA GLY A 95 -0.74 1.57 -14.48
C GLY A 95 -1.13 2.15 -15.83
N ILE A 96 -2.19 2.96 -15.90
CA ILE A 96 -2.66 3.58 -17.14
C ILE A 96 -1.66 4.62 -17.67
N ASN A 97 -1.02 5.40 -16.79
CA ASN A 97 0.02 6.33 -17.20
C ASN A 97 1.24 5.58 -17.76
N ASN A 98 1.61 4.44 -17.15
CA ASN A 98 2.70 3.60 -17.62
C ASN A 98 2.49 3.09 -19.05
N LEU A 99 1.25 2.78 -19.46
CA LEU A 99 0.96 2.28 -20.81
C LEU A 99 1.37 3.27 -21.91
N GLN A 100 1.40 4.57 -21.60
CA GLN A 100 1.75 5.62 -22.55
C GLN A 100 3.26 5.87 -22.65
N GLN A 101 4.05 5.31 -21.72
CA GLN A 101 5.47 5.63 -21.64
C GLN A 101 6.34 4.75 -22.55
N PRO A 102 7.51 5.24 -23.00
CA PRO A 102 8.47 4.45 -23.78
C PRO A 102 8.97 3.18 -23.06
N TRP A 103 8.86 3.15 -21.72
CA TRP A 103 9.22 2.02 -20.87
C TRP A 103 8.03 1.16 -20.41
N ASN A 104 6.90 1.23 -21.12
CA ASN A 104 5.71 0.44 -20.80
C ASN A 104 5.94 -1.09 -20.87
N SER A 105 6.95 -1.52 -21.62
CA SER A 105 7.28 -2.91 -21.91
C SER A 105 8.64 -3.29 -21.35
N TRP A 106 8.89 -4.59 -21.15
CA TRP A 106 10.18 -5.10 -20.69
C TRP A 106 11.36 -4.59 -21.52
N THR A 107 11.24 -4.59 -22.84
CA THR A 107 12.27 -4.07 -23.76
C THR A 107 12.53 -2.59 -23.52
N GLY A 108 11.48 -1.79 -23.36
CA GLY A 108 11.60 -0.37 -23.02
C GLY A 108 12.29 -0.16 -21.67
N ARG A 109 11.86 -0.90 -20.63
CA ARG A 109 12.50 -0.84 -19.30
C ARG A 109 13.98 -1.17 -19.35
N LYS A 110 14.38 -2.20 -20.11
CA LYS A 110 15.78 -2.58 -20.30
C LYS A 110 16.57 -1.52 -21.06
N LYS A 111 16.00 -0.96 -22.14
CA LYS A 111 16.62 0.10 -22.95
C LYS A 111 16.94 1.34 -22.10
N HIS A 112 16.08 1.65 -21.13
CA HIS A 112 16.24 2.78 -20.23
C HIS A 112 16.89 2.41 -18.89
N GLU A 113 17.36 1.17 -18.73
CA GLU A 113 18.04 0.67 -17.51
C GLU A 113 17.24 0.97 -16.23
N LEU A 114 15.93 0.76 -16.25
CA LEU A 114 15.06 1.13 -15.15
C LEU A 114 15.35 0.34 -13.88
N LYS A 115 15.36 1.04 -12.75
CA LYS A 115 15.45 0.41 -11.43
C LYS A 115 14.15 -0.35 -11.11
N PRO A 116 14.20 -1.31 -10.16
CA PRO A 116 13.00 -1.98 -9.68
C PRO A 116 12.00 -0.95 -9.12
N ASN A 117 10.79 -0.93 -9.67
CA ASN A 117 9.75 0.01 -9.26
C ASN A 117 8.95 -0.46 -8.03
N ASN A 118 9.06 -1.74 -7.66
CA ASN A 118 8.18 -2.36 -6.67
C ASN A 118 8.23 -1.66 -5.29
N PRO A 119 9.40 -1.27 -4.74
CA PRO A 119 9.45 -0.49 -3.50
C PRO A 119 8.74 0.85 -3.61
N THR A 120 8.91 1.57 -4.72
CA THR A 120 8.20 2.84 -4.96
C THR A 120 6.69 2.63 -5.06
N GLU A 121 6.28 1.60 -5.80
CA GLU A 121 4.87 1.31 -6.06
C GLU A 121 4.12 0.96 -4.79
N GLU A 122 4.61 0.00 -4.03
CA GLU A 122 3.98 -0.49 -2.80
C GLU A 122 4.15 0.51 -1.64
N GLY A 123 5.26 1.25 -1.62
CA GLY A 123 5.50 2.36 -0.69
C GLY A 123 4.48 3.47 -0.84
N LEU A 124 4.31 4.01 -2.07
CA LEU A 124 3.29 5.02 -2.38
C LEU A 124 1.90 4.52 -2.02
N ALA A 125 1.54 3.31 -2.45
CA ALA A 125 0.21 2.76 -2.20
C ALA A 125 -0.05 2.62 -0.69
N SER A 126 0.96 2.22 0.08
CA SER A 126 0.87 2.10 1.55
C SER A 126 0.69 3.45 2.24
N ILE A 127 1.45 4.48 1.84
CA ILE A 127 1.28 5.87 2.32
C ILE A 127 -0.14 6.36 2.00
N HIS A 128 -0.58 6.22 0.76
CA HIS A 128 -1.90 6.65 0.31
C HIS A 128 -3.04 5.96 1.06
N SER A 129 -2.81 4.75 1.57
CA SER A 129 -3.79 4.01 2.37
C SER A 129 -4.06 4.63 3.75
N VAL A 130 -3.08 5.34 4.31
CA VAL A 130 -3.17 6.01 5.63
C VAL A 130 -3.35 7.53 5.52
N LEU A 131 -3.18 8.08 4.33
CA LEU A 131 -3.39 9.50 4.03
C LEU A 131 -4.77 9.97 4.54
N PHE A 132 -4.86 11.21 5.05
CA PHE A 132 -6.09 11.81 5.61
C PHE A 132 -6.70 11.09 6.83
N ARG A 133 -6.10 10.02 7.37
CA ARG A 133 -6.54 9.46 8.65
C ARG A 133 -6.22 10.44 9.77
N LYS A 134 -7.08 10.48 10.81
CA LYS A 134 -6.82 11.26 12.02
C LYS A 134 -5.48 10.86 12.64
N ASP A 135 -5.26 9.54 12.73
CA ASP A 135 -4.11 8.88 13.31
C ASP A 135 -3.46 7.93 12.26
N PRO A 136 -2.58 8.43 11.38
CA PRO A 136 -2.00 7.67 10.26
C PRO A 136 -0.85 6.75 10.69
N PHE A 137 -1.11 5.85 11.65
CA PHE A 137 -0.14 4.84 12.04
C PHE A 137 0.18 3.87 10.91
N LEU A 138 1.46 3.60 10.69
CA LEU A 138 1.99 2.63 9.71
C LEU A 138 1.93 1.18 10.23
N TRP A 139 1.03 0.91 11.18
CA TRP A 139 0.89 -0.37 11.88
C TRP A 139 0.93 -1.57 10.94
N ARG A 140 0.12 -1.53 9.86
CA ARG A 140 -0.01 -2.67 8.97
C ARG A 140 1.30 -3.00 8.27
N ALA A 141 2.00 -2.00 7.74
CA ALA A 141 3.29 -2.20 7.08
C ALA A 141 4.35 -2.69 8.07
N ALA A 142 4.39 -2.11 9.28
CA ALA A 142 5.30 -2.51 10.33
C ALA A 142 5.08 -3.97 10.79
N LEU A 143 3.83 -4.36 11.02
CA LEU A 143 3.51 -5.72 11.46
C LEU A 143 3.74 -6.75 10.34
N LEU A 144 3.46 -6.40 9.07
CA LEU A 144 3.79 -7.27 7.94
C LEU A 144 5.30 -7.51 7.84
N TYR A 145 6.09 -6.45 7.94
CA TYR A 145 7.56 -6.55 7.92
C TYR A 145 8.08 -7.43 9.06
N TYR A 146 7.64 -7.15 10.28
CA TYR A 146 8.00 -7.92 11.47
C TYR A 146 7.62 -9.40 11.33
N THR A 147 6.41 -9.68 10.86
CA THR A 147 5.91 -11.05 10.70
C THR A 147 6.75 -11.83 9.71
N VAL A 148 7.13 -11.23 8.57
CA VAL A 148 8.00 -11.86 7.59
C VAL A 148 9.38 -12.16 8.19
N TYR A 149 9.97 -11.18 8.87
CA TYR A 149 11.27 -11.35 9.51
C TYR A 149 11.25 -12.50 10.53
N GLN A 150 10.25 -12.53 11.43
CA GLN A 150 10.12 -13.62 12.40
C GLN A 150 9.83 -14.96 11.74
N ALA A 151 9.04 -14.99 10.65
CA ALA A 151 8.78 -16.22 9.91
C ALA A 151 10.06 -16.86 9.36
N SER A 152 11.08 -16.07 9.03
CA SER A 152 12.36 -16.59 8.55
C SER A 152 13.15 -17.33 9.64
N GLN A 153 12.77 -17.17 10.92
CA GLN A 153 13.46 -17.73 12.08
C GLN A 153 12.60 -18.73 12.88
N MET A 154 11.29 -18.78 12.63
CA MET A 154 10.33 -19.53 13.43
C MET A 154 9.51 -20.50 12.59
N SER A 155 9.01 -21.58 13.19
CA SER A 155 7.92 -22.39 12.64
C SER A 155 6.62 -21.58 12.56
N PHE A 156 5.60 -22.08 11.86
CA PHE A 156 4.28 -21.44 11.81
C PHE A 156 3.63 -21.34 13.20
N CYS A 157 3.72 -22.40 14.01
CA CYS A 157 3.14 -22.43 15.35
C CYS A 157 3.81 -21.45 16.31
N GLU A 158 5.14 -21.30 16.22
CA GLU A 158 5.88 -20.32 17.01
C GLU A 158 5.55 -18.90 16.56
N LEU A 159 5.53 -18.64 15.25
CA LEU A 159 5.13 -17.35 14.68
C LEU A 159 3.72 -16.96 15.13
N PHE A 160 2.75 -17.88 15.05
CA PHE A 160 1.37 -17.63 15.48
C PHE A 160 1.26 -17.23 16.97
N LYS A 161 2.10 -17.84 17.81
CA LYS A 161 2.20 -17.47 19.24
C LYS A 161 2.86 -16.10 19.40
N ASP A 162 3.96 -15.83 18.69
CA ASP A 162 4.70 -14.57 18.78
C ASP A 162 3.87 -13.36 18.32
N ILE A 163 3.14 -13.45 17.20
CA ILE A 163 2.22 -12.38 16.76
C ILE A 163 1.11 -12.11 17.79
N GLY A 164 0.81 -13.07 18.68
CA GLY A 164 -0.05 -12.92 19.85
C GLY A 164 0.31 -11.76 20.78
N ARG A 165 1.56 -11.27 20.73
CA ARG A 165 2.02 -10.08 21.46
C ARG A 165 1.32 -8.81 20.97
N PHE A 166 1.01 -8.73 19.68
CA PHE A 166 0.47 -7.53 19.03
C PHE A 166 -1.01 -7.66 18.65
N VAL A 167 -1.44 -8.86 18.22
CA VAL A 167 -2.80 -9.15 17.72
C VAL A 167 -3.39 -10.28 18.55
N LYS A 168 -4.56 -10.07 19.14
CA LYS A 168 -5.23 -11.07 20.00
C LYS A 168 -6.15 -11.98 19.22
N ASP A 169 -6.86 -11.43 18.24
CA ASP A 169 -7.75 -12.20 17.38
C ASP A 169 -6.99 -13.33 16.64
N PRO A 170 -7.36 -14.61 16.82
CA PRO A 170 -6.65 -15.72 16.21
C PRO A 170 -6.79 -15.77 14.69
N ASN A 171 -7.90 -15.31 14.11
CA ASN A 171 -8.09 -15.31 12.65
C ASN A 171 -7.17 -14.29 11.98
N THR A 172 -7.10 -13.09 12.54
CA THR A 172 -6.18 -12.04 12.07
C THR A 172 -4.73 -12.51 12.19
N ARG A 173 -4.35 -13.16 13.30
CA ARG A 173 -3.01 -13.76 13.45
C ARG A 173 -2.73 -14.81 12.40
N TRP A 174 -3.69 -15.69 12.15
CA TRP A 174 -3.59 -16.73 11.13
C TRP A 174 -3.31 -16.11 9.76
N ASP A 175 -4.05 -15.06 9.38
CA ASP A 175 -3.84 -14.36 8.10
C ASP A 175 -2.41 -13.82 7.97
N TYR A 176 -1.88 -13.18 9.02
CA TYR A 176 -0.49 -12.72 9.03
C TYR A 176 0.50 -13.87 8.85
N CYS A 177 0.31 -14.98 9.56
CA CYS A 177 1.19 -16.15 9.47
C CYS A 177 1.12 -16.80 8.09
N VAL A 178 -0.08 -17.00 7.53
CA VAL A 178 -0.27 -17.55 6.19
C VAL A 178 0.38 -16.67 5.14
N ARG A 179 0.25 -15.34 5.24
CA ARG A 179 0.92 -14.43 4.31
C ARG A 179 2.44 -14.59 4.31
N ALA A 180 3.04 -14.75 5.48
CA ALA A 180 4.48 -14.89 5.63
C ALA A 180 5.00 -16.30 5.35
N LYS A 181 4.17 -17.35 5.44
CA LYS A 181 4.56 -18.76 5.25
C LYS A 181 4.02 -19.40 3.97
N ARG A 182 3.17 -18.71 3.20
CA ARG A 182 2.58 -19.28 1.97
C ARG A 182 3.66 -19.75 1.00
N GLY A 183 3.41 -20.88 0.35
CA GLY A 183 4.34 -21.50 -0.59
C GLY A 183 5.41 -22.38 0.03
N TRP A 184 5.51 -22.46 1.37
CA TRP A 184 6.40 -23.39 2.05
C TRP A 184 5.73 -24.76 2.27
N THR A 185 6.43 -25.83 1.90
CA THR A 185 5.93 -27.22 2.03
C THR A 185 5.91 -27.70 3.48
N ASP A 186 7.02 -27.49 4.21
CA ASP A 186 7.13 -27.82 5.63
C ASP A 186 7.16 -26.55 6.47
N THR A 187 6.02 -26.23 7.08
CA THR A 187 5.87 -25.03 7.91
C THR A 187 6.32 -25.23 9.37
N SER A 188 6.79 -26.42 9.72
CA SER A 188 7.48 -26.67 11.01
C SER A 188 8.89 -26.07 11.03
N GLN A 189 9.47 -25.78 9.86
CA GLN A 189 10.80 -25.21 9.72
C GLN A 189 10.77 -23.68 9.57
N PRO A 190 11.87 -22.98 9.93
CA PRO A 190 12.10 -21.58 9.56
C PRO A 190 12.06 -21.38 8.04
N GLY A 191 11.53 -20.24 7.60
CA GLY A 191 11.37 -19.92 6.18
C GLY A 191 10.23 -18.93 5.94
N CYS A 192 10.38 -18.01 5.00
CA CYS A 192 9.35 -17.00 4.75
C CYS A 192 9.12 -16.74 3.27
N PHE A 193 7.96 -16.17 2.96
CA PHE A 193 7.64 -15.53 1.70
C PHE A 193 7.74 -14.01 1.91
N SER A 194 8.86 -13.42 1.47
CA SER A 194 9.26 -12.07 1.91
C SER A 194 8.59 -10.90 1.19
N LYS A 195 7.61 -11.18 0.32
CA LYS A 195 6.96 -10.17 -0.52
C LYS A 195 6.45 -8.96 0.26
N ASP A 196 5.90 -9.18 1.45
CA ASP A 196 5.22 -8.12 2.21
C ASP A 196 6.19 -7.18 2.98
N GLN A 197 7.51 -7.42 2.98
CA GLN A 197 8.47 -6.45 3.54
C GLN A 197 8.53 -5.15 2.74
N VAL A 198 8.29 -5.24 1.43
CA VAL A 198 8.39 -4.11 0.51
C VAL A 198 7.46 -2.94 0.87
N TYR A 199 6.36 -3.20 1.57
CA TYR A 199 5.43 -2.15 2.00
C TYR A 199 6.12 -1.15 2.93
N LEU A 200 6.78 -1.64 4.00
CA LEU A 200 7.45 -0.76 4.95
C LEU A 200 8.72 -0.17 4.33
N ASP A 201 9.52 -0.99 3.65
CA ASP A 201 10.75 -0.52 3.00
C ASP A 201 10.46 0.61 2.01
N GLY A 202 9.40 0.45 1.22
CA GLY A 202 8.92 1.45 0.28
C GLY A 202 8.45 2.73 0.97
N ILE A 203 7.69 2.63 2.07
CA ILE A 203 7.26 3.80 2.85
C ILE A 203 8.49 4.59 3.34
N LEU A 204 9.45 3.91 3.96
CA LEU A 204 10.62 4.56 4.55
C LEU A 204 11.48 5.24 3.47
N GLN A 205 11.67 4.59 2.31
CA GLN A 205 12.34 5.20 1.17
C GLN A 205 11.62 6.46 0.66
N ILE A 206 10.30 6.39 0.46
CA ILE A 206 9.54 7.55 -0.03
C ILE A 206 9.54 8.69 0.98
N LEU A 207 9.38 8.41 2.27
CA LEU A 207 9.44 9.45 3.31
C LEU A 207 10.84 10.06 3.43
N ARG A 208 11.91 9.27 3.27
CA ARG A 208 13.29 9.77 3.28
C ARG A 208 13.54 10.80 2.19
N TYR A 209 13.01 10.56 0.98
CA TYR A 209 13.25 11.39 -0.19
C TYR A 209 12.08 12.33 -0.52
N ARG A 210 11.08 12.45 0.35
CA ARG A 210 9.82 13.17 0.09
C ARG A 210 10.01 14.62 -0.39
N ASP A 211 11.02 15.32 0.11
CA ASP A 211 11.30 16.71 -0.26
C ASP A 211 11.93 16.84 -1.67
N THR A 212 12.47 15.75 -2.19
CA THR A 212 13.13 15.70 -3.51
C THR A 212 12.26 15.06 -4.58
N ILE A 213 11.25 14.28 -4.18
CA ILE A 213 10.38 13.57 -5.12
C ILE A 213 9.30 14.53 -5.66
N ASP A 214 9.31 14.74 -6.98
CA ASP A 214 8.15 15.30 -7.67
C ASP A 214 7.06 14.21 -7.78
N PHE A 215 6.12 14.19 -6.81
CA PHE A 215 5.05 13.19 -6.75
C PHE A 215 4.07 13.25 -7.93
N HIS A 216 3.87 14.44 -8.50
CA HIS A 216 3.04 14.59 -9.69
C HIS A 216 3.71 13.91 -10.86
N LEU A 217 4.96 14.28 -11.15
CA LEU A 217 5.75 13.68 -12.22
C LEU A 217 5.94 12.19 -12.00
N LEU A 218 6.23 11.74 -10.77
CA LEU A 218 6.36 10.32 -10.45
C LEU A 218 5.09 9.54 -10.80
N THR A 219 3.91 10.07 -10.47
CA THR A 219 2.61 9.45 -10.84
C THR A 219 2.40 9.40 -12.34
N ALA A 220 2.78 10.49 -13.00
CA ALA A 220 2.75 10.70 -14.44
C ALA A 220 3.66 9.74 -15.23
N LEU A 221 4.86 9.45 -14.71
CA LEU A 221 5.82 8.50 -15.32
C LEU A 221 5.37 7.03 -15.20
N GLY A 222 4.30 6.75 -14.44
CA GLY A 222 3.77 5.41 -14.27
C GLY A 222 4.66 4.52 -13.40
N LYS A 223 4.87 3.26 -13.78
CA LYS A 223 5.46 2.20 -12.93
C LYS A 223 6.99 2.27 -12.91
N VAL A 224 7.57 3.35 -12.41
CA VAL A 224 9.03 3.57 -12.29
C VAL A 224 9.47 3.77 -10.83
N SER A 225 10.77 3.62 -10.56
CA SER A 225 11.35 3.99 -9.26
C SER A 225 11.34 5.51 -9.09
N TYR A 226 11.18 6.01 -7.86
CA TYR A 226 11.36 7.44 -7.56
C TYR A 226 12.77 7.93 -7.94
N GLU A 227 13.76 7.05 -7.89
CA GLU A 227 15.15 7.35 -8.25
C GLU A 227 15.34 7.60 -9.75
N ASP A 228 14.38 7.21 -10.58
CA ASP A 228 14.44 7.36 -12.04
C ASP A 228 13.75 8.63 -12.53
N VAL A 229 13.07 9.38 -11.66
CA VAL A 229 12.20 10.49 -12.03
C VAL A 229 12.96 11.57 -12.83
N ASP A 230 14.08 12.04 -12.29
CA ASP A 230 14.82 13.15 -12.89
C ASP A 230 15.37 12.80 -14.27
N ARG A 231 15.90 11.58 -14.44
CA ARG A 231 16.47 11.14 -15.73
C ARG A 231 15.39 10.87 -16.79
N LEU A 232 14.18 10.53 -16.39
CA LEU A 232 13.08 10.22 -17.32
C LEU A 232 12.26 11.43 -17.72
N LYS A 233 12.35 12.56 -17.01
CA LYS A 233 11.57 13.77 -17.24
C LYS A 233 11.57 14.24 -18.70
N GLY A 234 12.73 14.23 -19.35
CA GLY A 234 12.89 14.66 -20.75
C GLY A 234 12.39 13.66 -21.80
N LEU A 235 12.07 12.43 -21.40
CA LEU A 235 11.60 11.34 -22.27
C LEU A 235 10.12 11.02 -22.03
N ALA A 236 9.53 11.62 -21.00
CA ALA A 236 8.18 11.32 -20.55
C ALA A 236 7.13 11.83 -21.53
N VAL A 237 6.16 10.98 -21.84
CA VAL A 237 4.95 11.39 -22.56
C VAL A 237 4.01 12.04 -21.56
N THR A 238 3.93 13.38 -21.55
CA THR A 238 3.18 14.16 -20.53
C THR A 238 1.77 14.59 -20.91
N GLU A 239 1.36 14.29 -22.13
CA GLU A 239 0.02 14.57 -22.62
C GLU A 239 -1.02 13.67 -21.94
N ASN A 240 -2.17 14.23 -21.57
CA ASN A 240 -3.33 13.49 -21.02
C ASN A 240 -3.03 12.61 -19.79
N MET A 241 -2.02 12.98 -19.00
CA MET A 241 -1.67 12.27 -17.77
C MET A 241 -2.79 12.39 -16.73
N ARG A 242 -3.07 11.26 -16.06
CA ARG A 242 -4.09 11.21 -15.02
C ARG A 242 -3.44 11.20 -13.65
N VAL A 243 -3.67 12.26 -12.89
CA VAL A 243 -3.17 12.42 -11.51
C VAL A 243 -4.36 12.37 -10.55
N PRO A 244 -4.32 11.52 -9.52
CA PRO A 244 -5.39 11.40 -8.53
C PRO A 244 -5.71 12.74 -7.87
N HIS A 245 -6.98 12.94 -7.50
CA HIS A 245 -7.44 14.18 -6.88
C HIS A 245 -6.67 14.55 -5.60
N PHE A 246 -6.26 13.55 -4.81
CA PHE A 246 -5.53 13.81 -3.55
C PHE A 246 -4.10 14.32 -3.74
N LEU A 247 -3.54 14.22 -4.95
CA LEU A 247 -2.22 14.78 -5.27
C LEU A 247 -2.29 16.21 -5.79
N GLN A 248 -3.43 16.65 -6.32
CA GLN A 248 -3.59 17.97 -6.98
C GLN A 248 -3.19 19.14 -6.07
N ASP A 249 -3.42 19.02 -4.77
CA ASP A 249 -2.94 19.98 -3.77
C ASP A 249 -1.62 19.47 -3.17
N HIS A 250 -0.52 19.90 -3.77
CA HIS A 250 0.82 19.48 -3.35
C HIS A 250 1.13 19.87 -1.91
N GLY A 251 0.79 21.11 -1.50
CA GLY A 251 1.06 21.59 -0.14
C GLY A 251 0.36 20.73 0.91
N ARG A 252 -0.94 20.47 0.70
CA ARG A 252 -1.70 19.59 1.57
C ARG A 252 -1.19 18.16 1.56
N TYR A 253 -0.78 17.63 0.41
CA TYR A 253 -0.20 16.30 0.33
C TYR A 253 1.07 16.19 1.19
N MET A 254 1.97 17.18 1.11
CA MET A 254 3.19 17.24 1.93
C MET A 254 2.89 17.36 3.42
N GLU A 255 1.91 18.19 3.83
CA GLU A 255 1.46 18.28 5.22
C GLU A 255 1.02 16.91 5.78
N HIS A 256 0.39 16.07 4.94
CA HIS A 256 0.00 14.74 5.36
C HIS A 256 1.17 13.75 5.42
N LEU A 257 2.23 13.92 4.62
CA LEU A 257 3.46 13.14 4.77
C LEU A 257 4.17 13.50 6.09
N GLU A 258 4.26 14.79 6.41
CA GLU A 258 4.81 15.25 7.70
C GLU A 258 4.01 14.70 8.87
N LYS A 259 2.67 14.72 8.79
CA LYS A 259 1.83 14.12 9.82
C LYS A 259 2.04 12.61 9.97
N ILE A 260 2.33 11.89 8.88
CA ILE A 260 2.69 10.47 8.95
C ILE A 260 4.01 10.32 9.72
N MET A 261 5.01 11.16 9.46
CA MET A 261 6.27 11.12 10.18
C MET A 261 6.10 11.43 11.67
N GLU A 262 5.40 12.51 12.01
CA GLU A 262 5.14 12.93 13.38
C GLU A 262 4.48 11.81 14.20
N VAL A 263 3.39 11.23 13.67
CA VAL A 263 2.60 10.22 14.40
C VAL A 263 3.34 8.89 14.58
N ASN A 264 4.30 8.60 13.71
CA ASN A 264 5.12 7.39 13.78
C ASN A 264 6.52 7.65 14.36
N GLU A 265 6.76 8.86 14.88
CA GLU A 265 8.04 9.31 15.45
C GLU A 265 9.23 9.03 14.53
N LEU A 266 9.06 9.24 13.23
CA LEU A 266 10.13 9.08 12.24
C LEU A 266 10.87 10.41 12.07
N THR A 267 12.20 10.38 12.17
CA THR A 267 13.04 11.55 11.92
C THR A 267 13.85 11.41 10.64
N ASP A 268 14.22 12.54 10.02
CA ASP A 268 15.11 12.54 8.85
C ASP A 268 16.46 11.90 9.13
N ARG A 269 16.93 11.98 10.39
CA ARG A 269 18.17 11.33 10.82
C ARG A 269 18.04 9.82 10.76
N GLU A 270 17.01 9.25 11.38
CA GLU A 270 16.80 7.80 11.37
C GLU A 270 16.57 7.27 9.95
N LEU A 271 15.79 8.00 9.14
CA LEU A 271 15.56 7.60 7.75
C LEU A 271 16.85 7.58 6.91
N LYS A 272 17.82 8.46 7.21
CA LYS A 272 19.15 8.43 6.58
C LYS A 272 19.99 7.23 7.01
N ASP A 273 19.84 6.77 8.25
CA ASP A 273 20.61 5.67 8.82
C ASP A 273 20.04 4.28 8.45
N LEU A 274 18.75 4.18 8.12
CA LEU A 274 18.03 2.91 7.88
C LEU A 274 18.24 2.26 6.51
N ILE A 275 18.76 2.99 5.51
CA ILE A 275 18.91 2.52 4.10
C ILE A 275 20.27 2.92 3.53
#